data_AF-F8C440-F1
#
_entry.id   AF-F8C440-F1
#
_cell.length_a   1.000
_cell.length_b   1.000
_cell.length_c   1.000
_cell.angle_alpha   90.00
_cell.angle_beta   90.00
_cell.angle_gamma   90.00
#
_symmetry.space_group_name_H-M   'P 1'
#
loop_
_entity.id
_entity.type
_entity.pdbx_description
1 polymer ?
#
loop_
_entity_poly.entity_id
_entity_poly.type
_entity_poly.pdbx_seq_one_letter_code
_entity_poly.pdbx_strand_id
1 'polypeptide(L)'
;MIEIPKQILKSPYKFKEKLSDFIKIQIENIQKIHNVYFNFEELSDLLLSACRSNDFNVLYFERRKLFINEDKISEWIHKKLLSNTIALKIDDEDILRLLIFCIEITYQMFSGGTRATITAKAFRERRRTFESILVDQFVGKLGEVMLKKFLEQNFPGIKIELDWRISTQLEKHKNDIINAKKKVSIKSTPTLAGIWAEADIGYDYGIMVKCSVPKQPILQFFIEVCGFKKLIDFVEGKIPTYVKRYKQN
;
A
#
# COMPACT_ATOMS: atom_id res chain seq x y z
N MET A 1 -7.36 -30.98 7.31
CA MET A 1 -8.47 -30.48 6.48
C MET A 1 -9.42 -29.68 7.35
N ILE A 2 -9.81 -28.47 6.94
CA ILE A 2 -10.58 -27.56 7.80
C ILE A 2 -11.93 -27.25 7.13
N GLU A 3 -13.04 -27.65 7.74
CA GLU A 3 -14.39 -27.29 7.26
C GLU A 3 -14.62 -25.78 7.43
N ILE A 4 -15.00 -25.10 6.35
CA ILE A 4 -15.27 -23.66 6.34
C ILE A 4 -16.61 -23.33 5.68
N PRO A 5 -17.66 -23.05 6.48
CA PRO A 5 -18.93 -22.59 5.93
C PRO A 5 -18.77 -21.28 5.14
N LYS A 6 -19.49 -21.14 4.02
CA LYS A 6 -19.47 -19.92 3.17
C LYS A 6 -19.75 -18.63 3.96
N GLN A 7 -20.52 -18.70 5.04
CA GLN A 7 -20.81 -17.56 5.91
C GLN A 7 -19.56 -17.05 6.64
N ILE A 8 -18.62 -17.94 7.00
CA ILE A 8 -17.36 -17.56 7.64
C ILE A 8 -16.51 -16.74 6.67
N LEU A 9 -16.47 -17.10 5.38
CA LEU A 9 -15.75 -16.32 4.37
C LEU A 9 -16.28 -14.89 4.20
N LYS A 10 -17.52 -14.60 4.61
CA LYS A 10 -18.09 -13.24 4.59
C LYS A 10 -17.74 -12.43 5.83
N SER A 11 -17.26 -13.06 6.90
CA SER A 11 -16.94 -12.41 8.19
C SER A 11 -15.46 -12.56 8.51
N PRO A 12 -14.63 -11.50 8.31
CA PRO A 12 -13.21 -11.54 8.63
C PRO A 12 -12.92 -11.98 10.06
N TYR A 13 -13.69 -11.49 11.03
CA TYR A 13 -13.56 -11.86 12.44
C TYR A 13 -13.76 -13.37 12.66
N LYS A 14 -14.87 -13.95 12.18
CA LYS A 14 -15.15 -15.38 12.32
C LYS A 14 -14.12 -16.25 11.58
N PHE A 15 -13.61 -15.77 10.45
CA PHE A 15 -12.55 -16.44 9.71
C PHE A 15 -11.25 -16.52 10.52
N LYS A 16 -10.83 -15.38 11.09
CA LYS A 16 -9.63 -15.27 11.94
C LYS A 16 -9.73 -16.18 13.16
N GLU A 17 -10.88 -16.16 13.83
CA GLU A 17 -11.15 -17.02 14.98
C GLU A 17 -11.06 -18.51 14.61
N LYS A 18 -11.71 -18.92 13.50
CA LYS A 18 -11.75 -20.31 13.05
C LYS A 18 -10.38 -20.86 12.64
N LEU A 19 -9.49 -20.02 12.12
CA LEU A 19 -8.19 -20.41 11.59
C LEU A 19 -7.00 -19.93 12.43
N SER A 20 -7.25 -19.44 13.65
CA SER A 20 -6.23 -18.78 14.48
C SER A 20 -4.95 -19.60 14.62
N ASP A 21 -5.07 -20.87 15.00
CA ASP A 21 -3.90 -21.74 15.22
C ASP A 21 -3.16 -22.03 13.91
N PHE A 22 -3.92 -22.32 12.84
CA PHE A 22 -3.34 -22.53 11.52
C PHE A 22 -2.55 -21.31 11.04
N ILE A 23 -3.13 -20.11 11.17
CA ILE A 23 -2.49 -18.85 10.76
C ILE A 23 -1.20 -18.62 11.55
N LYS A 24 -1.21 -18.82 12.88
CA LYS A 24 -0.02 -18.67 13.72
C LYS A 24 1.10 -19.61 13.29
N ILE A 25 0.78 -20.88 13.03
CA ILE A 25 1.75 -21.87 12.53
C ILE A 25 2.36 -21.41 11.20
N GLN A 26 1.54 -20.92 10.26
CA GLN A 26 2.05 -20.44 8.98
C GLN A 26 2.93 -19.20 9.13
N ILE A 27 2.59 -18.26 10.02
CA ILE A 27 3.43 -17.08 10.31
C ILE A 27 4.81 -17.52 10.80
N GLU A 28 4.85 -18.41 11.80
CA GLU A 28 6.11 -18.91 12.34
C GLU A 28 6.95 -19.61 11.26
N ASN A 29 6.33 -20.43 10.41
CA ASN A 29 7.01 -21.14 9.34
C ASN A 29 7.59 -20.18 8.31
N ILE A 30 6.79 -19.20 7.87
CA ILE A 30 7.22 -18.18 6.91
C ILE A 30 8.41 -17.39 7.48
N GLN A 31 8.31 -16.94 8.73
CA GLN A 31 9.35 -16.14 9.35
C GLN A 31 10.66 -16.94 9.53
N LYS A 32 10.58 -18.19 9.99
CA LYS A 32 11.74 -19.07 10.20
C LYS A 32 12.45 -19.40 8.89
N ILE A 33 11.72 -19.66 7.81
CA ILE A 33 12.28 -20.17 6.55
C ILE A 33 12.67 -19.04 5.59
N HIS A 34 11.85 -18.00 5.48
CA HIS A 34 11.98 -16.98 4.44
C HIS A 34 12.41 -15.62 4.97
N ASN A 35 12.51 -15.44 6.29
CA ASN A 35 12.83 -14.16 6.93
C ASN A 35 11.90 -13.01 6.48
N VAL A 36 10.65 -13.35 6.15
CA VAL A 36 9.58 -12.39 5.86
C VAL A 36 8.66 -12.35 7.07
N TYR A 37 8.33 -11.15 7.52
CA TYR A 37 7.44 -10.94 8.65
C TYR A 37 6.03 -10.62 8.16
N PHE A 38 5.05 -11.38 8.64
CA PHE A 38 3.64 -11.03 8.58
C PHE A 38 3.10 -11.02 10.00
N ASN A 39 2.34 -9.98 10.35
CA ASN A 39 1.53 -10.04 11.56
C ASN A 39 0.27 -10.90 11.33
N PHE A 40 -0.42 -11.23 12.42
CA PHE A 40 -1.62 -12.07 12.38
C PHE A 40 -2.72 -11.50 11.48
N GLU A 41 -2.94 -10.18 11.54
CA GLU A 41 -3.96 -9.50 10.74
C GLU A 41 -3.64 -9.54 9.24
N GLU A 42 -2.36 -9.37 8.88
CA GLU A 42 -1.91 -9.37 7.49
C GLU A 42 -2.08 -10.73 6.82
N LEU A 43 -1.51 -11.78 7.42
CA LEU A 43 -1.59 -13.12 6.81
C LEU A 43 -3.03 -13.61 6.79
N SER A 44 -3.81 -13.34 7.84
CA SER A 44 -5.21 -13.74 7.90
C SER A 44 -6.07 -13.06 6.83
N ASP A 45 -5.87 -11.76 6.60
CA ASP A 45 -6.59 -11.03 5.55
C ASP A 45 -6.18 -11.50 4.15
N LEU A 46 -4.89 -11.77 3.92
CA LEU A 46 -4.38 -12.31 2.66
C LEU A 46 -4.94 -13.72 2.38
N LEU A 47 -4.96 -14.60 3.37
CA LEU A 47 -5.56 -15.94 3.28
C LEU A 47 -7.07 -15.87 3.05
N LEU A 48 -7.76 -14.95 3.72
CA LEU A 48 -9.19 -14.71 3.49
C LEU A 48 -9.46 -14.27 2.06
N SER A 49 -8.61 -13.40 1.52
CA SER A 49 -8.69 -12.98 0.12
C SER A 49 -8.55 -14.17 -0.83
N ALA A 50 -7.52 -15.00 -0.63
CA ALA A 50 -7.29 -16.21 -1.42
C ALA A 50 -8.48 -17.18 -1.35
N CYS A 51 -9.05 -17.38 -0.17
CA CYS A 51 -10.25 -18.20 0.00
C CYS A 51 -11.46 -17.61 -0.74
N ARG A 52 -11.68 -16.29 -0.68
CA ARG A 52 -12.82 -15.64 -1.33
C ARG A 52 -12.77 -15.71 -2.85
N SER A 53 -11.58 -15.57 -3.44
CA SER A 53 -11.39 -15.73 -4.88
C SER A 53 -11.18 -17.19 -5.30
N ASN A 54 -11.11 -18.12 -4.34
CA ASN A 54 -10.66 -19.49 -4.52
C ASN A 54 -9.34 -19.58 -5.32
N ASP A 55 -8.43 -18.66 -5.03
CA ASP A 55 -7.11 -18.62 -5.65
C ASP A 55 -6.38 -19.94 -5.40
N PHE A 56 -5.64 -20.44 -6.39
CA PHE A 56 -4.94 -21.74 -6.29
C PHE A 56 -5.82 -22.95 -5.94
N ASN A 57 -7.15 -22.84 -6.05
CA ASN A 57 -8.10 -23.87 -5.61
C ASN A 57 -7.89 -24.26 -4.13
N VAL A 58 -7.59 -23.26 -3.29
CA VAL A 58 -7.43 -23.45 -1.83
C VAL A 58 -8.71 -23.92 -1.15
N LEU A 59 -9.87 -23.79 -1.81
CA LEU A 59 -11.13 -24.34 -1.37
C LEU A 59 -11.63 -25.44 -2.32
N TYR A 60 -12.23 -26.47 -1.73
CA TYR A 60 -12.92 -27.53 -2.47
C TYR A 60 -14.22 -27.95 -1.78
N PHE A 61 -15.12 -28.55 -2.56
CA PHE A 61 -16.39 -29.07 -2.05
C PHE A 61 -16.35 -30.58 -1.90
N GLU A 62 -16.84 -31.06 -0.77
CA GLU A 62 -17.06 -32.48 -0.53
C GLU A 62 -18.41 -32.68 0.17
N ARG A 63 -19.29 -33.51 -0.40
CA ARG A 63 -20.62 -33.83 0.18
C ARG A 63 -21.42 -32.59 0.63
N ARG A 64 -21.42 -31.53 -0.19
CA ARG A 64 -22.06 -30.20 0.04
C ARG A 64 -21.42 -29.34 1.15
N LYS A 65 -20.33 -29.79 1.74
CA LYS A 65 -19.51 -28.99 2.66
C LYS A 65 -18.33 -28.40 1.91
N LEU A 66 -17.84 -27.27 2.40
CA LEU A 66 -16.72 -26.53 1.83
C LEU A 66 -15.53 -26.67 2.79
N PHE A 67 -14.37 -27.01 2.25
CA PHE A 67 -13.17 -27.27 3.02
C PHE A 67 -11.99 -26.48 2.48
N ILE A 68 -11.07 -26.15 3.37
CA ILE A 68 -9.74 -25.64 3.04
C ILE A 68 -8.81 -26.81 2.76
N ASN A 69 -8.14 -26.75 1.62
CA ASN A 69 -7.02 -27.60 1.27
C ASN A 69 -5.72 -26.94 1.75
N GLU A 70 -5.14 -27.49 2.82
CA GLU A 70 -3.94 -26.95 3.47
C GLU A 70 -2.71 -27.05 2.57
N ASP A 71 -2.57 -28.12 1.78
CA ASP A 71 -1.47 -28.27 0.82
C ASP A 71 -1.54 -27.19 -0.26
N LYS A 72 -2.76 -26.88 -0.73
CA LYS A 72 -2.97 -25.79 -1.70
C LYS A 72 -2.74 -24.41 -1.10
N ILE A 73 -3.02 -24.23 0.20
CA ILE A 73 -2.63 -22.99 0.89
C ILE A 73 -1.11 -22.88 0.94
N SER A 74 -0.40 -23.94 1.32
CA SER A 74 1.07 -23.92 1.35
C SER A 74 1.63 -23.61 -0.05
N GLU A 75 1.09 -24.26 -1.08
CA GLU A 75 1.46 -23.97 -2.47
C GLU A 75 1.22 -22.50 -2.85
N TRP A 76 0.07 -21.95 -2.47
CA TRP A 76 -0.28 -20.54 -2.68
C TRP A 76 0.68 -19.60 -1.93
N ILE A 77 1.01 -19.91 -0.66
CA ILE A 77 1.96 -19.12 0.13
C ILE A 77 3.32 -19.05 -0.58
N HIS A 78 3.89 -20.20 -0.94
CA HIS A 78 5.25 -20.24 -1.49
C HIS A 78 5.33 -19.78 -2.94
N LYS A 79 4.40 -20.22 -3.79
CA LYS A 79 4.46 -19.93 -5.24
C LYS A 79 3.88 -18.58 -5.61
N LYS A 80 2.96 -18.02 -4.79
CA LYS A 80 2.29 -16.76 -5.11
C LYS A 80 2.51 -15.68 -4.07
N LEU A 81 2.25 -15.91 -2.79
CA LEU A 81 2.36 -14.84 -1.81
C LEU A 81 3.81 -14.39 -1.66
N LEU A 82 4.71 -15.30 -1.31
CA LEU A 82 6.11 -14.97 -1.02
C LEU A 82 6.88 -14.52 -2.25
N SER A 83 6.66 -15.18 -3.39
CA SER A 83 7.31 -14.81 -4.67
C SER A 83 6.93 -13.41 -5.15
N ASN A 84 5.75 -12.89 -4.76
CA ASN A 84 5.27 -11.56 -5.13
C ASN A 84 5.31 -10.57 -3.96
N THR A 85 5.96 -10.91 -2.85
CA THR A 85 6.11 -10.00 -1.70
C THR A 85 7.46 -9.28 -1.79
N ILE A 86 7.42 -7.95 -1.72
CA ILE A 86 8.60 -7.11 -1.54
C ILE A 86 8.53 -6.47 -0.16
N ALA A 87 9.60 -6.60 0.60
CA ALA A 87 9.79 -5.92 1.87
C ALA A 87 10.77 -4.77 1.67
N LEU A 88 10.31 -3.54 1.95
CA LEU A 88 11.16 -2.35 1.90
C LEU A 88 11.38 -1.83 3.32
N LYS A 89 12.62 -1.41 3.57
CA LYS A 89 12.98 -0.72 4.80
C LYS A 89 12.69 0.78 4.65
N ILE A 90 12.57 1.46 5.78
CA ILE A 90 12.27 2.90 5.80
C ILE A 90 13.43 3.77 5.29
N ASP A 91 14.65 3.24 5.31
CA ASP A 91 15.86 3.87 4.78
C ASP A 91 16.09 3.60 3.29
N ASP A 92 15.20 2.86 2.61
CA ASP A 92 15.26 2.71 1.16
C ASP A 92 15.04 4.07 0.47
N GLU A 93 15.87 4.39 -0.52
CA GLU A 93 15.84 5.66 -1.25
C GLU A 93 14.45 6.00 -1.82
N ASP A 94 13.74 5.02 -2.39
CA ASP A 94 12.41 5.25 -2.97
C ASP A 94 11.35 5.49 -1.88
N ILE A 95 11.56 4.93 -0.67
CA ILE A 95 10.70 5.20 0.49
C ILE A 95 10.96 6.61 1.04
N LEU A 96 12.23 7.03 1.15
CA LEU A 96 12.57 8.40 1.54
C LEU A 96 12.01 9.42 0.55
N ARG A 97 12.13 9.14 -0.76
CA ARG A 97 11.55 9.96 -1.83
C ARG A 97 10.03 10.03 -1.73
N LEU A 98 9.37 8.91 -1.42
CA LEU A 98 7.93 8.86 -1.19
C LEU A 98 7.49 9.74 -0.01
N LEU A 99 8.23 9.71 1.11
CA LEU A 99 7.93 10.55 2.27
C LEU A 99 8.02 12.04 1.91
N ILE A 100 9.09 12.45 1.21
CA ILE A 100 9.26 13.84 0.73
C ILE A 100 8.12 14.23 -0.21
N PHE A 101 7.80 13.37 -1.19
CA PHE A 101 6.71 13.60 -2.12
C PHE A 101 5.38 13.82 -1.40
N CYS A 102 5.08 13.02 -0.37
CA CYS A 102 3.86 13.16 0.42
C CYS A 102 3.81 14.47 1.20
N ILE A 103 4.93 14.96 1.74
CA ILE A 103 5.00 16.28 2.38
C ILE A 103 4.71 17.37 1.35
N GLU A 104 5.40 17.31 0.20
CA GLU A 104 5.33 18.34 -0.83
C GLU A 104 3.93 18.45 -1.45
N ILE A 105 3.32 17.34 -1.84
CA ILE A 105 1.97 17.35 -2.41
C ILE A 105 0.94 17.85 -1.40
N THR A 106 1.09 17.46 -0.14
CA THR A 106 0.19 17.91 0.93
C THR A 106 0.35 19.41 1.14
N TYR A 107 1.58 19.91 1.23
CA TYR A 107 1.85 21.34 1.33
C TYR A 107 1.28 22.14 0.15
N GLN A 108 1.45 21.66 -1.08
CA GLN A 108 0.89 22.29 -2.29
C GLN A 108 -0.65 22.29 -2.28
N MET A 109 -1.28 21.22 -1.80
CA MET A 109 -2.74 21.16 -1.65
C MET A 109 -3.26 22.20 -0.64
N PHE A 110 -2.58 22.38 0.49
CA PHE A 110 -2.99 23.37 1.50
C PHE A 110 -2.66 24.81 1.11
N SER A 111 -1.60 25.02 0.34
CA SER A 111 -1.20 26.33 -0.17
C SER A 111 -2.01 26.79 -1.39
N GLY A 112 -2.99 25.98 -1.83
CA GLY A 112 -3.85 26.28 -2.99
C GLY A 112 -3.20 26.03 -4.35
N GLY A 113 -2.01 25.41 -4.39
CA GLY A 113 -1.24 25.15 -5.61
C GLY A 113 -1.82 24.03 -6.47
N THR A 114 -2.34 22.95 -5.89
CA THR A 114 -2.85 21.79 -6.63
C THR A 114 -4.35 21.58 -6.51
N ARG A 115 -5.06 21.46 -7.65
CA ARG A 115 -6.47 21.00 -7.68
C ARG A 115 -6.51 19.48 -7.53
N ALA A 116 -7.19 19.00 -6.48
CA ALA A 116 -7.34 17.58 -6.19
C ALA A 116 -7.93 16.79 -7.40
N THR A 117 -7.49 15.54 -7.60
CA THR A 117 -7.90 14.65 -8.70
C THR A 117 -9.42 14.49 -8.84
N ILE A 118 -9.91 14.09 -10.02
CA ILE A 118 -11.35 13.81 -10.26
C ILE A 118 -11.86 12.75 -9.27
N THR A 119 -11.00 11.79 -8.89
CA THR A 119 -11.24 10.85 -7.79
C THR A 119 -11.44 11.60 -6.47
N ALA A 120 -10.63 12.60 -6.12
CA ALA A 120 -10.88 13.45 -4.95
C ALA A 120 -12.14 14.34 -5.07
N LYS A 121 -12.67 14.57 -6.28
CA LYS A 121 -13.90 15.36 -6.51
C LYS A 121 -15.18 14.57 -6.20
N ALA A 122 -15.23 13.28 -6.53
CA ALA A 122 -16.34 12.39 -6.15
C ALA A 122 -16.36 12.07 -4.64
N PHE A 123 -15.24 12.25 -3.95
CA PHE A 123 -15.07 12.01 -2.52
C PHE A 123 -15.35 13.23 -1.62
N ARG A 124 -15.69 14.41 -2.19
CA ARG A 124 -15.98 15.65 -1.43
C ARG A 124 -17.24 15.58 -0.55
N GLU A 125 -18.13 14.62 -0.78
CA GLU A 125 -19.30 14.43 0.07
C GLU A 125 -18.93 13.85 1.46
N ARG A 126 -17.71 13.32 1.64
CA ARG A 126 -17.18 12.89 2.95
C ARG A 126 -16.11 13.88 3.43
N ARG A 127 -16.33 14.56 4.57
CA ARG A 127 -15.31 15.38 5.26
C ARG A 127 -14.07 14.52 5.60
N ARG A 128 -13.03 14.56 4.77
CA ARG A 128 -11.75 13.87 5.01
C ARG A 128 -10.85 14.71 5.90
N THR A 129 -10.19 14.06 6.88
CA THR A 129 -9.14 14.68 7.69
C THR A 129 -7.83 14.78 6.90
N PHE A 130 -6.95 15.71 7.28
CA PHE A 130 -5.58 15.82 6.75
C PHE A 130 -4.87 14.46 6.70
N GLU A 131 -4.97 13.71 7.80
CA GLU A 131 -4.40 12.37 7.97
C GLU A 131 -4.89 11.40 6.88
N SER A 132 -6.19 11.41 6.57
CA SER A 132 -6.76 10.52 5.55
C SER A 132 -6.29 10.86 4.14
N ILE A 133 -6.08 12.14 3.82
CA ILE A 133 -5.55 12.56 2.52
C ILE A 133 -4.10 12.06 2.40
N LEU A 134 -3.32 12.31 3.43
CA LEU A 134 -1.90 11.97 3.45
C LEU A 134 -1.66 10.46 3.39
N VAL A 135 -2.44 9.67 4.15
CA VAL A 135 -2.37 8.20 4.08
C VAL A 135 -2.76 7.70 2.71
N ASP A 136 -3.80 8.25 2.09
CA ASP A 136 -4.23 7.82 0.75
C ASP A 136 -3.18 8.15 -0.32
N GLN A 137 -2.55 9.33 -0.25
CA GLN A 137 -1.44 9.67 -1.16
C GLN A 137 -0.24 8.74 -0.96
N PHE A 138 0.13 8.50 0.30
CA PHE A 138 1.23 7.61 0.64
C PHE A 138 0.98 6.19 0.13
N VAL A 139 -0.19 5.61 0.44
CA VAL A 139 -0.53 4.25 0.02
C VAL A 139 -0.60 4.17 -1.51
N GLY A 140 -1.24 5.15 -2.16
CA GLY A 140 -1.32 5.26 -3.62
C GLY A 140 0.05 5.10 -4.25
N LYS A 141 0.97 5.99 -3.88
CA LYS A 141 2.31 6.06 -4.46
C LYS A 141 3.24 4.93 -3.98
N LEU A 142 3.03 4.40 -2.77
CA LEU A 142 3.75 3.22 -2.28
C LEU A 142 3.53 2.01 -3.18
N GLY A 143 2.30 1.79 -3.67
CA GLY A 143 2.02 0.67 -4.57
C GLY A 143 2.84 0.74 -5.85
N GLU A 144 3.04 1.94 -6.39
CA GLU A 144 3.90 2.16 -7.56
C GLU A 144 5.37 1.85 -7.24
N VAL A 145 5.87 2.31 -6.08
CA VAL A 145 7.23 2.01 -5.61
C VAL A 145 7.42 0.50 -5.43
N MET A 146 6.46 -0.18 -4.81
CA MET A 146 6.50 -1.63 -4.60
C MET A 146 6.53 -2.39 -5.93
N LEU A 147 5.71 -1.98 -6.90
CA LEU A 147 5.73 -2.58 -8.23
C LEU A 147 7.06 -2.33 -8.95
N LYS A 148 7.59 -1.10 -8.89
CA LYS A 148 8.92 -0.78 -9.42
C LYS A 148 9.97 -1.76 -8.88
N LYS A 149 10.07 -1.88 -7.55
CA LYS A 149 11.06 -2.76 -6.90
C LYS A 149 10.85 -4.21 -7.28
N PHE A 150 9.60 -4.67 -7.32
CA PHE A 150 9.26 -6.02 -7.75
C PHE A 150 9.75 -6.30 -9.18
N LEU A 151 9.47 -5.41 -10.13
CA LEU A 151 9.84 -5.59 -11.53
C LEU A 151 11.37 -5.53 -11.71
N GLU A 152 12.03 -4.57 -11.08
CA GLU A 152 13.49 -4.42 -11.17
C GLU A 152 14.24 -5.61 -10.53
N GLN A 153 13.70 -6.20 -9.46
CA GLN A 153 14.26 -7.38 -8.81
C GLN A 153 14.08 -8.66 -9.65
N ASN A 154 12.92 -8.84 -10.28
CA ASN A 154 12.58 -10.09 -10.97
C ASN A 154 12.96 -10.11 -12.46
N PHE A 155 13.18 -8.94 -13.08
CA PHE A 155 13.50 -8.83 -14.50
C PHE A 155 14.78 -8.01 -14.69
N PRO A 156 15.96 -8.67 -14.68
CA PRO A 156 17.24 -8.00 -14.84
C PRO A 156 17.30 -7.15 -16.10
N GLY A 157 17.79 -5.91 -15.96
CA GLY A 157 17.91 -4.96 -17.07
C GLY A 157 16.66 -4.10 -17.32
N ILE A 158 15.56 -4.33 -16.60
CA ILE A 158 14.45 -3.39 -16.56
C ILE A 158 14.77 -2.27 -15.57
N LYS A 159 14.55 -1.03 -16.01
CA LYS A 159 14.55 0.17 -15.16
C LYS A 159 13.16 0.77 -15.20
N ILE A 160 12.56 1.05 -14.05
CA ILE A 160 11.22 1.62 -13.96
C ILE A 160 11.31 3.09 -13.50
N GLU A 161 10.76 4.00 -14.29
CA GLU A 161 10.71 5.42 -13.97
C GLU A 161 9.28 5.82 -13.61
N LEU A 162 9.05 6.02 -12.32
CA LEU A 162 7.75 6.44 -11.77
C LEU A 162 7.51 7.93 -11.96
N ASP A 163 6.25 8.32 -12.09
CA ASP A 163 5.87 9.72 -12.22
C ASP A 163 5.76 10.47 -10.88
N TRP A 164 6.79 11.22 -10.52
CA TRP A 164 6.84 11.99 -9.27
C TRP A 164 6.31 13.43 -9.41
N ARG A 165 5.80 13.82 -10.58
CA ARG A 165 5.42 15.21 -10.84
C ARG A 165 4.13 15.58 -10.13
N ILE A 166 4.18 16.66 -9.34
CA ILE A 166 3.02 17.29 -8.73
C ILE A 166 2.48 18.32 -9.73
N SER A 167 1.31 18.05 -10.33
CA SER A 167 0.68 18.93 -11.32
C SER A 167 -0.54 19.62 -10.76
N THR A 168 -0.70 20.90 -11.10
CA THR A 168 -1.90 21.70 -10.80
C THR A 168 -3.04 21.40 -11.77
N GLN A 169 -2.73 20.78 -12.91
CA GLN A 169 -3.64 20.41 -13.99
C GLN A 169 -3.90 18.89 -13.99
N LEU A 170 -5.17 18.53 -14.10
CA LEU A 170 -5.62 17.15 -14.18
C LEU A 170 -5.60 16.67 -15.62
N GLU A 171 -4.49 16.09 -16.05
CA GLU A 171 -4.47 15.31 -17.28
C GLU A 171 -5.25 14.01 -17.06
N LYS A 172 -6.23 13.73 -17.92
CA LYS A 172 -6.92 12.44 -17.94
C LYS A 172 -5.94 11.38 -18.49
N HIS A 173 -5.81 10.26 -17.78
CA HIS A 173 -5.04 9.08 -18.19
C HIS A 173 -3.51 9.28 -18.29
N LYS A 174 -2.90 9.78 -17.22
CA LYS A 174 -1.44 9.85 -17.08
C LYS A 174 -0.86 8.45 -16.82
N ASN A 175 0.27 8.13 -17.46
CA ASN A 175 0.92 6.83 -17.28
C ASN A 175 1.69 6.83 -15.95
N ASP A 176 1.46 5.83 -15.09
CA ASP A 176 2.14 5.76 -13.78
C ASP A 176 3.62 5.36 -13.93
N ILE A 177 3.94 4.64 -15.01
CA ILE A 177 5.31 4.33 -15.44
C ILE A 177 5.65 5.17 -16.68
N ILE A 178 6.47 6.21 -16.51
CA ILE A 178 6.77 7.19 -17.57
C ILE A 178 7.43 6.53 -18.77
N ASN A 179 8.37 5.63 -18.52
CA ASN A 179 9.17 4.99 -19.56
C ASN A 179 8.52 3.70 -20.12
N ALA A 180 7.25 3.42 -19.79
CA ALA A 180 6.52 2.31 -20.38
C ALA A 180 5.95 2.67 -21.76
N LYS A 181 6.15 1.78 -22.74
CA LYS A 181 5.54 1.89 -24.08
C LYS A 181 4.00 1.79 -24.05
N LYS A 182 3.48 1.14 -23.02
CA LYS A 182 2.06 0.85 -22.79
C LYS A 182 1.54 1.68 -21.63
N LYS A 183 0.26 2.06 -21.67
CA LYS A 183 -0.39 2.81 -20.59
C LYS A 183 -0.68 1.85 -19.44
N VAL A 184 -0.02 2.06 -18.31
CA VAL A 184 -0.17 1.27 -17.10
C VAL A 184 -0.85 2.14 -16.05
N SER A 185 -1.92 1.61 -15.45
CA SER A 185 -2.50 2.17 -14.22
C SER A 185 -2.21 1.24 -13.06
N ILE A 186 -1.60 1.79 -12.02
CA ILE A 186 -1.29 1.12 -10.77
C ILE A 186 -2.25 1.67 -9.73
N LYS A 187 -3.04 0.77 -9.14
CA LYS A 187 -3.85 1.07 -7.96
C LYS A 187 -3.27 0.32 -6.79
N SER A 188 -3.44 0.88 -5.60
CA SER A 188 -3.00 0.22 -4.38
C SER A 188 -4.07 0.27 -3.32
N THR A 189 -4.00 -0.68 -2.40
CA THR A 189 -4.94 -0.75 -1.28
C THR A 189 -4.24 -1.22 -0.02
N PRO A 190 -4.55 -0.63 1.15
CA PRO A 190 -4.13 -1.16 2.43
C PRO A 190 -5.05 -2.31 2.90
N THR A 191 -6.12 -2.62 2.15
CA THR A 191 -7.08 -3.66 2.50
C THR A 191 -6.65 -5.00 1.90
N LEU A 192 -5.89 -5.79 2.65
CA LEU A 192 -5.31 -7.04 2.17
C LEU A 192 -6.35 -8.13 1.85
N ALA A 193 -7.54 -8.06 2.47
CA ALA A 193 -8.66 -8.97 2.22
C ALA A 193 -9.44 -8.69 0.92
N GLY A 194 -9.16 -7.56 0.24
CA GLY A 194 -9.83 -7.17 -1.01
C GLY A 194 -9.46 -8.10 -2.17
N ILE A 195 -10.43 -8.39 -3.05
CA ILE A 195 -10.27 -9.29 -4.22
C ILE A 195 -10.37 -8.57 -5.56
N TRP A 196 -10.53 -7.25 -5.58
CA TRP A 196 -10.83 -6.49 -6.80
C TRP A 196 -9.68 -5.55 -7.18
N ALA A 197 -9.54 -5.33 -8.49
CA ALA A 197 -8.65 -4.38 -9.13
C ALA A 197 -9.48 -3.59 -10.14
N GLU A 198 -9.53 -2.26 -10.03
CA GLU A 198 -10.13 -1.40 -11.05
C GLU A 198 -9.02 -0.79 -11.91
N ALA A 199 -9.22 -0.82 -13.22
CA ALA A 199 -8.40 -0.10 -14.19
C ALA A 199 -9.32 0.89 -14.91
N ASP A 200 -8.94 2.17 -14.94
CA ASP A 200 -9.70 3.18 -15.65
C ASP A 200 -9.73 2.84 -17.16
N ILE A 201 -10.85 3.11 -17.84
CA ILE A 201 -10.97 2.90 -19.28
C ILE A 201 -9.90 3.73 -20.01
N GLY A 202 -9.13 3.10 -20.90
CA GLY A 202 -8.09 3.76 -21.69
C GLY A 202 -6.64 3.45 -21.30
N TYR A 203 -6.44 2.62 -20.27
CA TYR A 203 -5.14 1.99 -19.97
C TYR A 203 -5.03 0.60 -20.63
N ASP A 204 -3.81 0.22 -21.04
CA ASP A 204 -3.52 -1.11 -21.58
C ASP A 204 -3.46 -2.15 -20.45
N TYR A 205 -2.97 -1.77 -19.28
CA TYR A 205 -2.81 -2.66 -18.12
C TYR A 205 -3.28 -1.98 -16.83
N GLY A 206 -3.99 -2.74 -16.00
CA GLY A 206 -4.33 -2.38 -14.63
C GLY A 206 -3.64 -3.33 -13.65
N ILE A 207 -2.90 -2.77 -12.70
CA ILE A 207 -2.17 -3.53 -11.68
C ILE A 207 -2.66 -3.08 -10.31
N MET A 208 -3.09 -4.04 -9.49
CA MET A 208 -3.49 -3.78 -8.11
C MET A 208 -2.43 -4.29 -7.15
N VAL A 209 -1.93 -3.39 -6.31
CA VAL A 209 -0.88 -3.68 -5.33
C VAL A 209 -1.45 -3.61 -3.92
N LYS A 210 -1.39 -4.73 -3.22
CA LYS A 210 -1.76 -4.80 -1.80
C LYS A 210 -0.58 -4.35 -0.96
N CYS A 211 -0.77 -3.29 -0.17
CA CYS A 211 0.29 -2.70 0.63
C CYS A 211 0.00 -2.94 2.12
N SER A 212 0.92 -3.60 2.83
CA SER A 212 0.93 -3.47 4.29
C SER A 212 1.72 -2.23 4.68
N VAL A 213 1.12 -1.40 5.52
CA VAL A 213 1.65 -0.07 5.86
C VAL A 213 1.52 0.16 7.36
N PRO A 214 2.60 0.51 8.08
CA PRO A 214 2.53 0.90 9.48
C PRO A 214 1.92 2.31 9.61
N LYS A 215 0.59 2.39 9.52
CA LYS A 215 -0.16 3.67 9.44
C LYS A 215 0.17 4.62 10.60
N GLN A 216 0.22 4.12 11.82
CA GLN A 216 0.48 4.93 13.01
C GLN A 216 1.90 5.56 12.97
N PRO A 217 3.00 4.79 12.81
CA PRO A 217 4.33 5.37 12.67
C PRO A 217 4.44 6.40 11.54
N ILE A 218 3.81 6.13 10.39
CA ILE A 218 3.84 7.06 9.25
C ILE A 218 3.11 8.35 9.57
N LEU A 219 1.91 8.27 10.15
CA LEU A 219 1.17 9.46 10.58
C LEU A 219 1.95 10.28 11.62
N GLN A 220 2.55 9.61 12.60
CA GLN A 220 3.38 10.25 13.62
C GLN A 220 4.55 11.01 12.99
N PHE A 221 5.27 10.37 12.06
CA PHE A 221 6.35 11.01 11.31
C PHE A 221 5.88 12.31 10.63
N PHE A 222 4.73 12.28 9.94
CA PHE A 222 4.23 13.47 9.27
C PHE A 222 3.80 14.56 10.25
N ILE A 223 3.20 14.20 11.39
CA ILE A 223 2.84 15.15 12.46
C ILE A 223 4.10 15.85 12.98
N GLU A 224 5.15 15.09 13.27
CA GLU A 224 6.42 15.63 13.80
C GLU A 224 7.10 16.56 12.81
N VAL A 225 7.21 16.15 11.54
CA VAL A 225 7.83 16.98 10.49
C VAL A 225 7.04 18.27 10.26
N CYS A 226 5.71 18.20 10.21
CA CYS A 226 4.87 19.39 10.06
C CYS A 226 4.92 20.29 11.29
N GLY A 227 4.96 19.71 12.50
CA GLY A 227 5.12 20.44 13.75
C GLY A 227 6.45 21.18 13.83
N PHE A 228 7.53 20.51 13.43
CA PHE A 228 8.87 21.10 13.34
C PHE A 228 8.90 22.30 12.38
N LYS A 229 8.31 22.17 11.17
CA LYS A 229 8.25 23.28 10.21
C LYS A 229 7.49 24.49 10.77
N LYS A 230 6.33 24.28 11.41
CA LYS A 230 5.57 25.36 12.07
C LYS A 230 6.37 26.06 13.16
N LEU A 231 7.16 25.31 13.93
CA LEU A 231 8.04 25.87 14.94
C LEU A 231 9.10 26.76 14.30
N ILE A 232 9.76 26.29 13.24
CA ILE A 232 10.75 27.09 12.48
C ILE A 232 10.10 28.37 11.94
N ASP A 233 8.93 28.27 11.30
CA ASP A 233 8.22 29.44 10.74
C ASP A 233 7.82 30.45 11.83
N PHE A 234 7.35 29.97 12.98
CA PHE A 234 7.04 30.82 14.13
C PHE A 234 8.29 31.54 14.66
N VAL A 235 9.40 30.82 14.79
CA VAL A 235 10.68 31.36 15.24
C VAL A 235 11.20 32.41 14.26
N GLU A 236 11.18 32.14 12.95
CA GLU A 236 11.59 33.09 11.91
C GLU A 236 10.70 34.35 11.90
N GLY A 237 9.40 34.21 12.19
CA GLY A 237 8.48 35.33 12.31
C GLY A 237 8.63 36.17 13.58
N LYS A 238 9.30 35.65 14.62
CA LYS A 238 9.45 36.31 15.93
C LYS A 238 10.88 36.74 16.25
N ILE A 239 11.89 36.05 15.74
CA ILE A 239 13.30 36.39 15.96
C ILE A 239 13.78 37.22 14.78
N PRO A 240 14.12 38.51 14.98
CA PRO A 240 14.60 39.35 13.91
C PRO A 240 15.92 38.84 13.32
N THR A 241 16.06 38.94 12.00
CA THR A 241 17.12 38.35 11.16
C THR A 241 18.55 38.81 11.47
N TYR A 242 18.75 39.78 12.39
CA TYR A 242 20.07 40.22 12.83
C TYR A 242 20.71 39.31 13.90
N VAL A 243 19.96 38.38 14.51
CA VAL A 243 20.52 37.35 15.41
C VAL A 243 21.02 36.16 14.57
N LYS A 244 22.03 36.39 13.72
CA LYS A 244 22.68 35.38 12.86
C LYS A 244 23.54 34.36 13.66
N ARG A 245 22.98 33.68 14.66
CA ARG A 245 23.66 32.55 15.33
C ARG A 245 23.26 31.17 14.80
N TYR A 246 22.19 31.08 14.00
CA TYR A 246 21.64 29.79 13.54
C TYR A 246 21.79 29.52 12.04
N LYS A 247 22.50 30.37 11.29
CA LYS A 247 22.79 30.19 9.85
C LYS A 247 24.28 29.87 9.60
N GLN A 248 24.85 29.00 10.41
CA GLN A 248 26.17 28.42 10.15
C GLN A 248 26.05 26.90 10.21
N ASN A 249 25.67 26.34 9.05
CA ASN A 249 26.18 25.12 8.42
C ASN A 249 25.17 24.67 7.36
#